data_AF-A0A924STF4-F1
#
_entry.id   AF-A0A924STF4-F1
#
_cell.length_a   1.000
_cell.length_b   1.000
_cell.length_c   1.000
_cell.angle_alpha   90.00
_cell.angle_beta   90.00
_cell.angle_gamma   90.00
#
_symmetry.space_group_name_H-M   'P 1'
#
loop_
_entity.id
_entity.type
_entity.pdbx_description
1 polymer ?
#
loop_
_entity_poly.entity_id
_entity_poly.type
_entity_poly.pdbx_seq_one_letter_code
_entity_poly.pdbx_strand_id
1 'polypeptide(L)'
;MKAIKNLCPFLLFFSLIAFNLQVANAQKTKTAKTEIIKNLIDSQRYVFHAQYVMPANGSQRFLTSDYLVTVLKDSVISDLPFFGRAYSAPMNPTDGGIKFTSTNFWYKLENKKKGGWDIIIKPKDAPDVQQFALSVFENGNASLQVISINRQPISFNGYVEGIKKNKAD
;
A
#
# COMPACT_ATOMS: atom_id res chain seq x y z
N MET A 1 34.03 -27.99 -42.19
CA MET A 1 34.15 -27.67 -40.74
C MET A 1 34.37 -26.17 -40.41
N LYS A 2 34.42 -25.22 -41.37
CA LYS A 2 34.61 -23.78 -41.06
C LYS A 2 33.33 -23.04 -40.61
N ALA A 3 32.14 -23.50 -41.00
CA ALA A 3 30.87 -22.81 -40.71
C ALA A 3 30.46 -22.83 -39.22
N ILE A 4 30.79 -23.90 -38.48
CA ILE A 4 30.40 -24.05 -37.06
C ILE A 4 31.18 -23.10 -36.14
N LYS A 5 32.43 -22.75 -36.50
CA LYS A 5 33.27 -21.82 -35.72
C LYS A 5 32.78 -20.37 -35.78
N ASN A 6 32.13 -19.97 -36.87
CA ASN A 6 31.62 -18.60 -37.06
C ASN A 6 30.16 -18.43 -36.61
N LEU A 7 29.45 -19.53 -36.33
CA LEU A 7 28.07 -19.52 -35.83
C LEU A 7 28.00 -19.16 -34.33
N CYS A 8 29.02 -19.55 -33.56
CA CYS A 8 29.13 -19.29 -32.12
C CYS A 8 29.19 -17.79 -31.75
N PRO A 9 30.03 -16.93 -32.38
CA PRO A 9 30.05 -15.50 -32.07
C PRO A 9 28.76 -14.78 -32.48
N PHE A 10 28.07 -15.23 -33.54
CA PHE A 10 26.80 -14.65 -33.97
C PHE A 10 25.66 -14.97 -32.99
N LEU A 11 25.62 -16.19 -32.45
CA LEU A 11 24.68 -16.58 -31.39
C LEU A 11 24.90 -15.80 -30.09
N LEU A 12 26.15 -15.54 -29.72
CA LEU A 12 26.48 -14.70 -28.56
C LEU A 12 26.07 -13.24 -28.74
N PHE A 13 26.20 -12.71 -29.95
CA PHE A 13 25.76 -11.35 -30.26
C PHE A 13 24.23 -11.23 -30.21
N PHE A 14 23.53 -12.22 -30.76
CA PHE A 14 22.07 -12.27 -30.75
C PHE A 14 21.50 -12.42 -29.32
N SER A 15 22.15 -13.21 -28.46
CA SER A 15 21.75 -13.34 -27.05
C SER A 15 21.97 -12.06 -26.24
N LEU A 16 23.06 -11.32 -26.51
CA LEU A 16 23.33 -10.03 -25.86
C LEU A 16 22.26 -8.99 -26.19
N ILE A 17 21.82 -8.93 -27.46
CA ILE A 17 20.77 -8.00 -27.91
C ILE A 17 19.43 -8.37 -27.27
N ALA A 18 19.06 -9.65 -27.24
CA ALA A 18 17.82 -10.12 -26.62
C ALA A 18 17.75 -9.81 -25.11
N PHE A 19 18.88 -9.94 -24.40
CA PHE A 19 18.97 -9.63 -22.96
C PHE A 19 18.79 -8.13 -22.69
N ASN A 20 19.44 -7.26 -23.47
CA ASN A 20 19.29 -5.80 -23.31
C ASN A 20 17.86 -5.32 -23.60
N LEU A 21 17.17 -5.92 -24.58
CA LEU A 21 15.77 -5.58 -24.90
C LEU A 21 14.81 -5.94 -23.74
N GLN A 22 15.02 -7.09 -23.06
CA GLN A 22 14.25 -7.47 -21.88
C GLN A 22 14.49 -6.52 -20.70
N VAL A 23 15.75 -6.17 -20.43
CA VAL A 23 16.09 -5.23 -19.34
C VAL A 23 15.47 -3.86 -19.58
N ALA A 24 15.52 -3.34 -20.80
CA ALA A 24 14.89 -2.06 -21.16
C ALA A 24 13.37 -2.09 -20.94
N ASN A 25 12.71 -3.21 -21.24
CA ASN A 25 11.26 -3.34 -21.08
C ASN A 25 10.84 -3.48 -19.60
N ALA A 26 11.62 -4.21 -18.80
CA ALA A 26 11.45 -4.29 -17.34
C ALA A 26 11.65 -2.92 -16.66
N GLN A 27 12.63 -2.13 -17.13
CA GLN A 27 12.86 -0.78 -16.63
C GLN A 27 11.67 0.16 -16.93
N LYS A 28 11.17 0.15 -18.18
CA LYS A 28 10.03 0.98 -18.61
C LYS A 28 8.73 0.69 -17.85
N THR A 29 8.44 -0.59 -17.60
CA THR A 29 7.25 -1.00 -16.84
C THR A 29 7.33 -0.61 -15.37
N LYS A 30 8.53 -0.71 -14.77
CA LYS A 30 8.77 -0.23 -13.41
C LYS A 30 8.56 1.28 -13.30
N THR A 31 9.13 2.07 -14.20
CA THR A 31 8.99 3.55 -14.18
C THR A 31 7.54 3.99 -14.36
N ALA A 32 6.80 3.39 -15.28
CA ALA A 32 5.39 3.72 -15.50
C ALA A 32 4.53 3.43 -14.25
N LYS A 33 4.76 2.30 -13.57
CA LYS A 33 4.07 2.00 -12.29
C LYS A 33 4.42 3.03 -11.22
N THR A 34 5.70 3.36 -11.06
CA THR A 34 6.14 4.37 -10.08
C THR A 34 5.46 5.72 -10.29
N GLU A 35 5.35 6.18 -11.54
CA GLU A 35 4.67 7.44 -11.87
C GLU A 35 3.18 7.41 -11.53
N ILE A 36 2.50 6.30 -11.82
CA ILE A 36 1.09 6.12 -11.44
C ILE A 36 0.94 6.23 -9.93
N ILE A 37 1.72 5.47 -9.16
CA ILE A 37 1.65 5.49 -7.69
C ILE A 37 1.96 6.89 -7.15
N LYS A 38 3.00 7.55 -7.68
CA LYS A 38 3.33 8.92 -7.31
C LYS A 38 2.14 9.86 -7.49
N ASN A 39 1.48 9.82 -8.65
CA ASN A 39 0.31 10.66 -8.92
C ASN A 39 -0.85 10.37 -7.94
N LEU A 40 -1.06 9.12 -7.56
CA LEU A 40 -2.07 8.75 -6.56
C LEU A 40 -1.77 9.35 -5.18
N ILE A 41 -0.51 9.26 -4.75
CA ILE A 41 -0.06 9.81 -3.45
C ILE A 41 -0.09 11.34 -3.46
N ASP A 42 0.42 11.98 -4.51
CA ASP A 42 0.45 13.44 -4.65
C ASP A 42 -0.95 14.05 -4.74
N SER A 43 -1.89 13.34 -5.38
CA SER A 43 -3.30 13.76 -5.45
C SER A 43 -4.09 13.45 -4.19
N GLN A 44 -3.53 12.69 -3.24
CA GLN A 44 -4.20 12.17 -2.04
C GLN A 44 -5.53 11.48 -2.40
N ARG A 45 -5.52 10.66 -3.45
CA ARG A 45 -6.72 10.00 -3.97
C ARG A 45 -6.43 8.53 -4.27
N TYR A 46 -6.46 7.70 -3.24
CA TYR A 46 -6.10 6.29 -3.33
C TYR A 46 -6.86 5.42 -2.33
N VAL A 47 -6.85 4.11 -2.58
CA VAL A 47 -7.34 3.07 -1.69
C VAL A 47 -6.16 2.19 -1.31
N PHE A 48 -5.97 1.97 -0.01
CA PHE A 48 -5.10 0.91 0.49
C PHE A 48 -5.92 -0.36 0.68
N HIS A 49 -5.53 -1.44 0.01
CA HIS A 49 -6.13 -2.76 0.10
C HIS A 49 -5.32 -3.61 1.07
N ALA A 50 -5.89 -3.95 2.23
CA ALA A 50 -5.22 -4.82 3.20
C ALA A 50 -5.33 -6.29 2.77
N GLN A 51 -4.19 -6.98 2.66
CA GLN A 51 -4.12 -8.40 2.32
C GLN A 51 -3.71 -9.27 3.51
N TYR A 52 -2.84 -8.74 4.36
CA TYR A 52 -2.36 -9.42 5.55
C TYR A 52 -2.50 -8.50 6.75
N VAL A 53 -2.79 -9.11 7.89
CA VAL A 53 -2.78 -8.44 9.19
C VAL A 53 -1.69 -9.06 10.08
N MET A 54 -1.02 -8.20 10.83
CA MET A 54 0.06 -8.52 11.76
C MET A 54 -0.27 -7.83 13.09
N PRO A 55 -0.94 -8.53 14.01
CA PRO A 55 -1.14 -8.06 15.37
C PRO A 55 0.21 -7.86 16.08
N ALA A 56 0.29 -6.93 17.04
CA ALA A 56 1.50 -6.75 17.86
C ALA A 56 1.93 -8.07 18.54
N ASN A 57 0.96 -8.85 19.00
CA ASN A 57 1.17 -10.16 19.60
C ASN A 57 0.37 -11.21 18.82
N GLY A 58 1.07 -12.03 18.04
CA GLY A 58 0.46 -13.15 17.32
C GLY A 58 1.07 -13.37 15.94
N SER A 59 0.56 -14.40 15.25
CA SER A 59 0.98 -14.72 13.89
C SER A 59 0.30 -13.79 12.88
N GLN A 60 1.01 -13.52 11.78
CA GLN A 60 0.42 -12.90 10.59
C GLN A 60 -0.73 -13.77 10.07
N ARG A 61 -1.80 -13.12 9.60
CA ARG A 61 -2.96 -13.79 9.01
C ARG A 61 -3.30 -13.19 7.66
N PHE A 62 -3.74 -14.05 6.73
CA PHE A 62 -4.32 -13.60 5.47
C PHE A 62 -5.75 -13.12 5.70
N LEU A 63 -6.13 -12.03 5.04
CA LEU A 63 -7.48 -11.50 5.07
C LEU A 63 -8.25 -12.07 3.87
N THR A 64 -9.40 -12.69 4.13
CA THR A 64 -10.25 -13.32 3.11
C THR A 64 -11.37 -12.41 2.60
N SER A 65 -11.51 -11.23 3.17
CA SER A 65 -12.48 -10.20 2.77
C SER A 65 -11.74 -8.94 2.37
N ASP A 66 -12.38 -8.11 1.53
CA ASP A 66 -11.82 -6.84 1.07
C ASP A 66 -11.90 -5.79 2.19
N TYR A 67 -10.79 -5.60 2.89
CA TYR A 67 -10.63 -4.56 3.91
C TYR A 67 -9.80 -3.40 3.35
N LEU A 68 -10.35 -2.20 3.46
CA LEU A 68 -9.90 -1.05 2.69
C LEU A 68 -9.72 0.18 3.58
N VAL A 69 -8.76 1.03 3.21
CA VAL A 69 -8.69 2.42 3.67
C VAL A 69 -8.70 3.33 2.46
N THR A 70 -9.76 4.12 2.32
CA THR A 70 -9.86 5.13 1.27
C THR A 70 -9.34 6.45 1.80
N VAL A 71 -8.39 7.04 1.08
CA VAL A 71 -7.82 8.35 1.40
C VAL A 71 -8.16 9.32 0.29
N LEU A 72 -8.85 10.38 0.67
CA LEU A 72 -9.22 11.54 -0.11
C LEU A 72 -8.64 12.79 0.56
N LYS A 73 -8.61 13.92 -0.16
CA LYS A 73 -8.16 15.20 0.41
C LYS A 73 -8.99 15.67 1.59
N ASP A 74 -10.29 15.37 1.57
CA ASP A 74 -11.29 15.85 2.52
C ASP A 74 -11.75 14.76 3.50
N SER A 75 -11.43 13.50 3.22
CA SER A 75 -11.95 12.38 3.98
C SER A 75 -11.01 11.17 4.02
N VAL A 76 -11.03 10.48 5.15
CA VAL A 76 -10.37 9.18 5.32
C VAL A 76 -11.41 8.20 5.84
N ILE A 77 -11.64 7.14 5.06
CA ILE A 77 -12.64 6.11 5.37
C ILE A 77 -11.88 4.82 5.62
N SER A 78 -12.03 4.26 6.80
CA SER A 78 -11.42 2.99 7.20
C SER A 78 -12.47 1.93 7.38
N ASP A 79 -12.26 0.76 6.78
CA ASP A 79 -12.93 -0.48 7.09
C ASP A 79 -11.87 -1.58 7.25
N LEU A 80 -11.23 -1.59 8.42
CA LEU A 80 -10.20 -2.56 8.76
C LEU A 80 -10.69 -3.47 9.89
N PRO A 81 -10.28 -4.75 9.90
CA PRO A 81 -10.55 -5.64 11.01
C PRO A 81 -9.58 -5.33 12.15
N PHE A 82 -9.97 -5.63 13.39
CA PHE A 82 -9.04 -5.61 14.52
C PHE A 82 -8.81 -7.02 15.05
N PHE A 83 -7.55 -7.33 15.31
CA PHE A 83 -7.13 -8.57 15.94
C PHE A 83 -6.15 -8.21 17.05
N GLY A 84 -6.48 -8.57 18.29
CA GLY A 84 -5.61 -8.30 19.42
C GLY A 84 -6.40 -7.98 20.68
N ARG A 85 -5.71 -7.37 21.65
CA ARG A 85 -6.29 -6.99 22.93
C ARG A 85 -6.77 -5.53 22.88
N ALA A 86 -8.01 -5.33 23.32
CA ALA A 86 -8.50 -4.02 23.72
C ALA A 86 -8.29 -3.84 25.23
N TYR A 87 -7.90 -2.65 25.64
CA TYR A 87 -7.64 -2.29 27.03
C TYR A 87 -8.87 -1.68 27.72
N SER A 88 -9.85 -1.22 26.93
CA SER A 88 -11.16 -0.78 27.41
C SER A 88 -12.27 -1.47 26.63
N ALA A 89 -13.46 -1.54 27.20
CA ALA A 89 -14.65 -1.95 26.46
C ALA A 89 -14.88 -0.96 25.30
N PRO A 90 -15.13 -1.44 24.08
CA PRO A 90 -15.50 -0.55 22.98
C PRO A 90 -16.85 0.11 23.27
N MET A 91 -17.02 1.37 22.86
CA MET A 91 -18.31 2.08 23.00
C MET A 91 -19.45 1.34 22.28
N ASN A 92 -19.14 0.66 21.18
CA ASN A 92 -20.07 -0.19 20.45
C ASN A 92 -19.56 -1.64 20.45
N PRO A 93 -20.16 -2.56 21.23
CA PRO A 93 -19.74 -3.96 21.28
C PRO A 93 -19.98 -4.72 19.97
N THR A 94 -20.80 -4.19 19.06
CA THR A 94 -21.05 -4.78 17.73
C THR A 94 -19.99 -4.34 16.70
N ASP A 95 -19.24 -3.28 16.97
CA ASP A 95 -18.22 -2.74 16.06
C ASP A 95 -16.79 -3.11 16.53
N GLY A 96 -16.41 -4.35 16.22
CA GLY A 96 -15.10 -4.91 16.60
C GLY A 96 -13.94 -4.43 15.72
N GLY A 97 -14.20 -3.70 14.63
CA GLY A 97 -13.18 -3.28 13.67
C GLY A 97 -12.48 -1.97 14.04
N ILE A 98 -11.70 -1.45 13.09
CA ILE A 98 -11.19 -0.08 13.04
C ILE A 98 -11.96 0.61 11.91
N LYS A 99 -13.23 0.90 12.20
CA LYS A 99 -14.17 1.48 11.24
C LYS A 99 -14.43 2.94 11.59
N PHE A 100 -14.15 3.84 10.66
CA PHE A 100 -14.47 5.25 10.84
C PHE A 100 -14.49 5.99 9.51
N THR A 101 -15.17 7.14 9.50
CA THR A 101 -14.99 8.18 8.50
C THR A 101 -14.54 9.44 9.21
N SER A 102 -13.38 9.96 8.83
CA SER A 102 -12.82 11.20 9.35
C SER A 102 -12.85 12.26 8.28
N THR A 103 -13.39 13.43 8.60
CA THR A 103 -13.35 14.63 7.74
C THR A 103 -12.47 15.72 8.33
N ASN A 104 -12.01 15.54 9.56
CA ASN A 104 -11.06 16.43 10.23
C ASN A 104 -9.83 15.63 10.67
N PHE A 105 -8.78 15.68 9.87
CA PHE A 105 -7.53 14.98 10.13
C PHE A 105 -6.32 15.82 9.74
N TRP A 106 -5.19 15.52 10.36
CA TRP A 106 -3.89 16.00 9.91
C TRP A 106 -3.26 14.97 8.98
N TYR A 107 -2.63 15.44 7.90
CA TYR A 107 -1.96 14.62 6.90
C TYR A 107 -0.55 15.14 6.66
N LYS A 108 0.45 14.26 6.74
CA LYS A 108 1.84 14.58 6.37
C LYS A 108 2.39 13.52 5.42
N LEU A 109 3.03 13.98 4.36
CA LEU A 109 3.72 13.18 3.36
C LEU A 109 5.21 13.48 3.39
N GLU A 110 6.03 12.43 3.41
CA GLU A 110 7.48 12.50 3.31
C GLU A 110 7.99 11.53 2.24
N ASN A 111 8.96 11.98 1.44
CA ASN A 111 9.62 11.13 0.45
C ASN A 111 10.73 10.29 1.12
N LYS A 112 10.79 9.00 0.82
CA LYS A 112 11.81 8.11 1.36
C LYS A 112 13.11 8.25 0.57
N LYS A 113 14.25 8.18 1.27
CA LYS A 113 15.60 8.27 0.65
C LYS A 113 15.86 7.20 -0.42
N LYS A 114 15.22 6.03 -0.32
CA LYS A 114 15.38 4.89 -1.24
C LYS A 114 14.18 4.70 -2.18
N GLY A 115 13.40 5.77 -2.42
CA GLY A 115 12.16 5.70 -3.18
C GLY A 115 10.97 5.27 -2.33
N GLY A 116 9.78 5.70 -2.75
CA GLY A 116 8.53 5.54 -1.99
C GLY A 116 8.21 6.72 -1.06
N TRP A 117 7.15 6.56 -0.27
CA TRP A 117 6.53 7.61 0.53
C TRP A 117 6.16 7.11 1.92
N ASP A 118 6.37 7.94 2.94
CA ASP A 118 5.84 7.73 4.28
C ASP A 118 4.75 8.77 4.54
N ILE A 119 3.59 8.30 5.00
CA ILE A 119 2.37 9.09 5.15
C ILE A 119 1.86 8.91 6.58
N ILE A 120 1.66 10.01 7.29
CA ILE A 120 1.06 10.01 8.62
C ILE A 120 -0.29 10.71 8.57
N ILE A 121 -1.32 10.01 9.01
CA ILE A 121 -2.70 10.51 9.11
C ILE A 121 -3.11 10.47 10.57
N LYS A 122 -3.59 11.58 11.11
CA LYS A 122 -4.08 11.69 12.49
C LYS A 122 -5.50 12.26 12.49
N PRO A 123 -6.53 11.40 12.57
CA PRO A 123 -7.91 11.87 12.67
C PRO A 123 -8.13 12.56 14.02
N LYS A 124 -8.97 13.60 14.04
CA LYS A 124 -9.37 14.33 15.25
C LYS A 124 -10.80 14.01 15.69
N ASP A 125 -11.57 13.41 14.79
CA ASP A 125 -12.98 13.03 14.92
C ASP A 125 -13.18 11.50 14.96
N ALA A 126 -12.10 10.71 15.04
CA ALA A 126 -12.13 9.27 15.27
C ALA A 126 -11.51 8.93 16.64
N PRO A 127 -12.31 8.83 17.72
CA PRO A 127 -11.80 8.80 19.10
C PRO A 127 -10.93 7.58 19.43
N ASP A 128 -11.11 6.46 18.73
CA ASP A 128 -10.33 5.24 19.00
C ASP A 128 -8.95 5.25 18.32
N VAL A 129 -8.76 6.08 17.29
CA VAL A 129 -7.59 6.04 16.40
C VAL A 129 -6.71 7.26 16.63
N GLN A 130 -5.50 7.03 17.11
CA GLN A 130 -4.52 8.10 17.33
C GLN A 130 -3.76 8.44 16.04
N GLN A 131 -3.37 7.41 15.27
CA GLN A 131 -2.52 7.60 14.09
C GLN A 131 -2.61 6.40 13.13
N PHE A 132 -2.67 6.70 11.84
CA PHE A 132 -2.33 5.79 10.76
C PHE A 132 -0.95 6.19 10.22
N ALA A 133 -0.03 5.22 10.17
CA ALA A 133 1.30 5.38 9.57
C ALA A 133 1.43 4.44 8.37
N LEU A 134 1.32 4.99 7.17
CA LEU A 134 1.32 4.29 5.90
C LEU A 134 2.67 4.47 5.20
N SER A 135 3.36 3.37 4.89
CA SER A 135 4.57 3.37 4.07
C SER A 135 4.26 2.74 2.72
N VAL A 136 4.46 3.49 1.64
CA VAL A 136 4.14 3.09 0.26
C VAL A 136 5.43 2.97 -0.55
N PHE A 137 5.61 1.85 -1.22
CA PHE A 137 6.73 1.59 -2.11
C PHE A 137 6.39 2.01 -3.55
N GLU A 138 7.42 2.25 -4.37
CA GLU A 138 7.26 2.68 -5.77
C GLU A 138 6.46 1.70 -6.64
N ASN A 139 6.46 0.41 -6.27
CA ASN A 139 5.71 -0.63 -6.97
C ASN A 139 4.23 -0.70 -6.56
N GLY A 140 3.78 0.13 -5.63
CA GLY A 140 2.42 0.15 -5.10
C GLY A 140 2.19 -0.74 -3.89
N ASN A 141 3.14 -1.59 -3.51
CA ASN A 141 3.04 -2.31 -2.24
C ASN A 141 3.07 -1.30 -1.08
N ALA A 142 2.38 -1.61 0.01
CA ALA A 142 2.31 -0.74 1.15
C ALA A 142 2.16 -1.49 2.47
N SER A 143 2.56 -0.82 3.55
CA SER A 143 2.37 -1.27 4.92
C SER A 143 1.70 -0.16 5.73
N LEU A 144 0.64 -0.48 6.45
CA LEU A 144 -0.10 0.44 7.29
C LEU A 144 0.00 0.00 8.75
N GLN A 145 0.53 0.84 9.62
CA GLN A 145 0.43 0.65 11.06
C GLN A 145 -0.68 1.55 11.62
N VAL A 146 -1.55 0.96 12.43
CA VAL A 146 -2.59 1.67 13.17
C VAL A 146 -2.20 1.73 14.64
N ILE A 147 -2.12 2.96 15.16
CA ILE A 147 -1.96 3.24 16.58
C ILE A 147 -3.31 3.71 17.10
N SER A 148 -3.84 2.96 18.07
CA SER A 148 -5.12 3.22 18.73
C SER A 148 -4.88 3.70 20.16
N ILE A 149 -5.84 4.41 20.74
CA ILE A 149 -5.73 4.88 22.13
C ILE A 149 -5.88 3.71 23.12
N ASN A 150 -6.94 2.90 22.93
CA ASN A 150 -7.32 1.86 23.88
C ASN A 150 -7.14 0.43 23.33
N ARG A 151 -6.31 0.25 22.30
CA ARG A 151 -6.07 -1.05 21.67
C ARG A 151 -4.59 -1.22 21.35
N GLN A 152 -4.14 -2.47 21.29
CA GLN A 152 -2.79 -2.78 20.82
C GLN A 152 -2.55 -2.23 19.41
N PRO A 153 -1.34 -1.74 19.09
CA PRO A 153 -0.97 -1.43 17.72
C PRO A 153 -1.15 -2.66 16.82
N ILE A 154 -1.55 -2.41 15.59
CA ILE A 154 -1.76 -3.46 14.58
C ILE A 154 -1.23 -2.97 13.24
N SER A 155 -0.64 -3.87 12.47
CA SER A 155 -0.10 -3.55 11.16
C SER A 155 -0.77 -4.37 10.06
N PHE A 156 -0.84 -3.81 8.87
CA PHE A 156 -1.38 -4.43 7.67
C PHE A 156 -0.38 -4.32 6.54
N ASN A 157 -0.27 -5.37 5.73
CA ASN A 157 0.45 -5.32 4.46
C ASN A 157 -0.54 -5.48 3.33
N GLY A 158 -0.25 -4.82 2.22
CA GLY A 158 -1.10 -4.81 1.06
C GLY A 158 -0.55 -3.93 -0.05
N TYR A 159 -1.43 -3.26 -0.76
CA TYR A 159 -1.06 -2.38 -1.86
C TYR A 159 -2.00 -1.17 -1.96
N VAL A 160 -1.54 -0.14 -2.66
CA VAL A 160 -2.34 1.03 -2.99
C VAL A 160 -2.81 0.96 -4.44
N GLU A 161 -4.04 1.40 -4.65
CA GLU A 161 -4.70 1.48 -5.94
C GLU A 161 -5.41 2.83 -6.09
N GLY A 162 -5.56 3.30 -7.32
CA GLY A 162 -6.36 4.49 -7.60
C GLY A 162 -7.86 4.20 -7.46
N ILE A 163 -8.61 5.12 -6.85
CA ILE A 163 -10.06 4.95 -6.73
C ILE A 163 -10.69 4.84 -8.11
N LYS A 164 -11.25 3.67 -8.44
CA LYS A 164 -12.01 3.43 -9.67
C LYS A 164 -13.16 4.43 -9.72
N LYS A 165 -13.28 5.17 -10.82
CA LYS A 165 -14.55 5.85 -11.12
C LYS A 165 -15.55 4.73 -11.40
N ASN A 166 -16.58 4.61 -10.59
CA ASN A 166 -17.75 3.84 -11.03
C ASN A 166 -18.21 4.49 -12.34
N LYS A 167 -18.31 3.70 -13.41
CA LYS A 167 -19.06 4.09 -14.60
C LYS A 167 -20.52 4.16 -14.18
N ALA A 168 -20.93 5.31 -13.66
CA ALA A 168 -22.32 5.72 -13.70
C ALA A 168 -22.39 6.65 -14.92
N ASP A 169 -22.94 6.09 -16.00
CA ASP A 169 -23.50 6.85 -17.11
C ASP A 169 -24.70 7.67 -16.62
#